data_AF-A0A3M1F489-F1
#
_entry.id   AF-A0A3M1F489-F1
#
_cell.length_a   1.000
_cell.length_b   1.000
_cell.length_c   1.000
_cell.angle_alpha   90.00
_cell.angle_beta   90.00
_cell.angle_gamma   90.00
#
_symmetry.space_group_name_H-M   'P 1'
#
loop_
_entity.id
_entity.type
_entity.pdbx_description
1 polymer ?
#
loop_
_entity_poly.entity_id
_entity_poly.type
_entity_poly.pdbx_seq_one_letter_code
_entity_poly.pdbx_strand_id
1 'polypeptide(L)'
;MLKMKRITECFDMKVFTDTGDYFGDVEESILAETKVFGWRVKATRNSYLNKVLGSAKGVIVPHQLVKAIGDIMIISKSAVPNYEGAE
;
A
#
# COMPACT_ATOMS: atom_id res chain seq x y z
N MET A 1 -14.87 3.10 -21.51
CA MET A 1 -14.09 4.33 -21.23
C MET A 1 -13.20 4.04 -20.02
N LEU A 2 -11.89 4.28 -20.10
CA LEU A 2 -10.98 4.07 -18.98
C LEU A 2 -11.33 5.08 -17.87
N LYS A 3 -11.61 4.58 -16.66
CA LYS A 3 -11.79 5.42 -15.47
C LYS A 3 -10.40 5.77 -14.92
N MET A 4 -9.95 6.98 -15.22
CA MET A 4 -8.68 7.50 -14.69
C MET A 4 -8.92 8.12 -13.31
N LYS A 5 -7.96 7.97 -12.40
CA LYS A 5 -7.96 8.61 -11.08
C LYS A 5 -6.75 9.53 -10.96
N ARG A 6 -6.93 10.72 -10.37
CA ARG A 6 -5.81 11.62 -10.10
C ARG A 6 -5.00 11.07 -8.92
N ILE A 7 -3.68 11.19 -8.98
CA ILE A 7 -2.79 10.76 -7.87
C ILE A 7 -3.15 11.46 -6.56
N THR A 8 -3.58 12.73 -6.64
CA THR A 8 -4.03 13.51 -5.49
C THR A 8 -5.26 12.95 -4.78
N GLU A 9 -6.04 12.10 -5.46
CA GLU A 9 -7.21 11.42 -4.87
C GLU A 9 -6.82 10.08 -4.21
N CYS A 10 -5.55 9.69 -4.27
CA CYS A 10 -5.04 8.47 -3.66
C CYS A 10 -4.46 8.68 -2.27
N PHE A 11 -4.26 9.92 -1.81
CA PHE A 11 -3.80 10.21 -0.45
C PHE A 11 -4.83 9.74 0.59
N ASP A 12 -4.35 9.17 1.70
CA ASP A 12 -5.15 8.57 2.78
C ASP A 12 -6.10 7.45 2.33
N MET A 13 -5.94 6.94 1.10
CA MET A 13 -6.71 5.81 0.59
C MET A 13 -6.34 4.55 1.37
N LYS A 14 -7.36 3.82 1.81
CA LYS A 14 -7.19 2.53 2.47
C LYS A 14 -6.64 1.50 1.49
N VAL A 15 -5.59 0.80 1.91
CA VAL A 15 -4.94 -0.27 1.16
C VAL A 15 -5.33 -1.61 1.77
N PHE A 16 -5.74 -2.55 0.93
CA PHE A 16 -6.08 -3.92 1.30
C PHE A 16 -5.26 -4.91 0.49
N THR A 17 -4.92 -6.05 1.09
CA THR A 17 -4.39 -7.19 0.33
C THR A 17 -5.50 -7.84 -0.49
N ASP A 18 -5.12 -8.64 -1.47
CA ASP A 18 -6.02 -9.50 -2.23
C ASP A 18 -6.66 -10.63 -1.41
N THR A 19 -6.21 -10.84 -0.18
CA THR A 19 -6.87 -11.70 0.83
C THR A 19 -7.88 -10.95 1.70
N GLY A 20 -8.04 -9.64 1.52
CA GLY A 20 -8.99 -8.82 2.27
C GLY A 20 -8.44 -8.20 3.56
N ASP A 21 -7.15 -8.34 3.84
CA ASP A 21 -6.53 -7.77 5.04
C ASP A 21 -6.26 -6.28 4.85
N TYR A 22 -6.69 -5.45 5.81
CA TYR A 22 -6.36 -4.03 5.82
C TYR A 22 -4.86 -3.84 6.06
N PHE A 23 -4.16 -3.33 5.06
CA PHE A 23 -2.70 -3.22 5.06
C PHE A 23 -2.21 -1.89 5.65
N GLY A 24 -2.92 -0.80 5.43
CA GLY A 24 -2.57 0.54 5.89
C GLY A 24 -3.21 1.62 5.01
N ASP A 25 -2.72 2.85 5.10
CA ASP A 25 -3.22 3.97 4.29
C ASP A 25 -2.10 4.52 3.40
N VAL A 26 -2.44 4.98 2.19
CA VAL A 26 -1.49 5.65 1.31
C VAL A 26 -1.05 6.97 1.95
N GLU A 27 0.24 7.14 2.16
CA GLU A 27 0.84 8.37 2.67
C GLU A 27 1.34 9.25 1.54
N GLU A 28 1.99 8.66 0.54
CA GLU A 28 2.53 9.38 -0.62
C GLU A 28 2.70 8.47 -1.84
N SER A 29 2.70 9.08 -3.03
CA SER A 29 3.10 8.44 -4.28
C SER A 29 4.56 8.74 -4.58
N ILE A 30 5.34 7.72 -4.92
CA ILE A 30 6.70 7.88 -5.42
C ILE A 30 6.65 7.88 -6.93
N LEU A 31 7.12 8.97 -7.54
CA LEU A 31 7.14 9.14 -8.99
C LEU A 31 8.54 8.89 -9.53
N ALA A 32 8.61 8.20 -10.65
CA ALA A 32 9.72 8.31 -11.58
C ALA A 32 9.39 9.40 -12.61
N GLU A 33 10.26 9.62 -13.59
CA GLU A 33 10.19 10.73 -14.54
C GLU A 33 8.79 10.93 -15.19
N THR A 34 8.11 9.84 -15.58
CA THR A 34 6.80 9.90 -16.25
C THR A 34 5.78 8.88 -15.72
N LYS A 35 6.09 8.18 -14.63
CA LYS A 35 5.24 7.10 -14.11
C LYS A 35 5.27 7.01 -12.59
N VAL A 36 4.23 6.41 -12.02
CA VAL A 36 4.24 6.03 -10.61
C VAL A 36 5.19 4.84 -10.43
N PHE A 37 6.22 5.03 -9.60
CA PHE A 37 7.15 3.98 -9.22
C PHE A 37 6.56 3.09 -8.12
N GLY A 38 5.95 3.71 -7.11
CA GLY A 38 5.36 3.00 -5.98
C GLY A 38 4.57 3.91 -5.05
N TRP A 39 4.12 3.32 -3.95
CA TRP A 39 3.26 3.97 -2.97
C TRP A 39 3.84 3.73 -1.58
N ARG A 40 4.06 4.80 -0.82
CA ARG A 40 4.39 4.65 0.60
C ARG A 40 3.09 4.45 1.36
N VAL A 41 2.98 3.32 2.05
CA VAL A 41 1.83 2.97 2.87
C VAL A 41 2.23 3.08 4.33
N LYS A 42 1.53 3.94 5.09
CA LYS A 42 1.76 4.10 6.53
C LYS A 42 1.05 2.99 7.32
N ALA A 43 1.75 2.48 8.33
CA ALA A 43 1.14 1.58 9.29
C ALA A 43 0.23 2.38 10.22
N THR A 44 -1.07 2.08 10.21
CA THR A 44 -2.03 2.63 11.17
C THR A 44 -2.28 1.65 12.30
N ARG A 45 -2.82 2.13 13.43
CA ARG A 45 -2.95 1.36 14.69
C ARG A 45 -3.61 -0.03 14.51
N ASN A 46 -4.55 -0.16 13.57
CA ASN A 46 -5.30 -1.39 13.30
C ASN A 46 -4.89 -2.11 12.00
N SER A 47 -3.81 -1.66 11.35
CA SER A 47 -3.34 -2.24 10.10
C SER A 47 -2.56 -3.54 10.31
N TYR A 48 -2.59 -4.41 9.30
CA TYR A 48 -1.76 -5.60 9.23
C TYR A 48 -0.27 -5.23 9.34
N LEU A 49 0.14 -4.12 8.71
CA LEU A 49 1.52 -3.63 8.81
C LEU A 49 1.94 -3.37 10.27
N ASN A 50 1.08 -2.76 11.09
CA ASN A 50 1.42 -2.52 12.50
C ASN A 50 1.65 -3.81 13.30
N LYS A 51 1.05 -4.93 12.89
CA LYS A 51 1.28 -6.24 13.52
C LYS A 51 2.61 -6.86 13.11
N VAL A 52 3.08 -6.58 11.89
CA VAL A 52 4.23 -7.25 11.27
C VAL A 52 5.52 -6.40 11.34
N LEU A 53 5.41 -5.08 11.33
CA LEU A 53 6.55 -4.16 11.20
C LEU A 53 7.18 -3.72 12.52
N GLY A 54 6.59 -4.05 13.67
CA GLY A 54 7.08 -3.61 14.98
C GLY A 54 7.19 -2.08 15.07
N SER A 55 8.40 -1.53 14.97
CA SER A 55 8.68 -0.09 15.07
C SER A 55 8.67 0.66 13.72
N ALA A 56 8.64 -0.03 12.59
CA ALA A 56 8.67 0.63 11.29
C ALA A 56 7.33 1.30 10.95
N LYS A 57 7.38 2.57 10.54
CA LYS A 57 6.19 3.43 10.37
C LYS A 57 5.42 3.20 9.06
N GLY A 58 5.98 2.45 8.12
CA GLY A 58 5.38 2.20 6.82
C GLY A 58 6.31 1.46 5.87
N VAL A 59 5.79 1.09 4.70
CA VAL A 59 6.49 0.33 3.66
C VAL A 59 6.25 0.96 2.29
N ILE A 60 7.24 0.84 1.40
CA ILE A 60 7.09 1.19 -0.01
C ILE A 60 6.55 -0.03 -0.76
N VAL A 61 5.36 0.12 -1.34
CA VAL A 61 4.74 -0.88 -2.21
C VAL A 61 5.03 -0.54 -3.68
N PRO A 62 5.73 -1.40 -4.43
CA PRO A 62 5.93 -1.21 -5.86
C PRO A 62 4.61 -1.15 -6.63
N HIS A 63 4.50 -0.27 -7.62
CA HIS A 63 3.27 -0.11 -8.41
C HIS A 63 2.84 -1.41 -9.12
N GLN A 64 3.80 -2.28 -9.46
CA GLN A 64 3.58 -3.58 -10.10
C GLN A 64 2.78 -4.56 -9.22
N LEU A 65 2.78 -4.35 -7.90
CA LEU A 65 2.03 -5.19 -6.96
C LEU A 65 0.63 -4.62 -6.69
N VAL A 66 0.29 -3.46 -7.24
CA VAL A 66 -1.06 -2.90 -7.16
C VAL A 66 -1.96 -3.62 -8.17
N LYS A 67 -3.05 -4.21 -7.68
CA LYS A 67 -4.03 -4.94 -8.51
C LYS A 67 -5.16 -4.05 -8.98
N ALA A 68 -5.60 -3.11 -8.15
CA ALA A 68 -6.68 -2.19 -8.48
C ALA A 68 -6.59 -0.90 -7.67
N ILE A 69 -7.06 0.21 -8.27
CA ILE A 69 -7.23 1.50 -7.60
C ILE A 69 -8.64 1.99 -7.90
N GLY A 70 -9.44 2.19 -6.84
CA GLY A 70 -10.81 2.69 -6.89
C GLY A 70 -11.09 3.56 -5.66
N ASP A 71 -12.15 3.25 -4.92
CA ASP A 71 -12.39 3.85 -3.60
C ASP A 71 -11.36 3.37 -2.55
N ILE A 72 -10.83 2.17 -2.77
CA ILE A 72 -9.72 1.56 -2.03
C ILE A 72 -8.63 1.13 -3.01
N MET A 73 -7.43 0.91 -2.49
CA MET A 73 -6.31 0.31 -3.22
C MET A 73 -6.18 -1.17 -2.85
N ILE A 74 -6.08 -2.05 -3.84
CA ILE A 74 -5.86 -3.47 -3.63
C ILE A 74 -4.44 -3.81 -4.07
N ILE A 75 -3.69 -4.49 -3.22
CA ILE A 75 -2.32 -4.95 -3.49
C ILE A 75 -2.22 -6.48 -3.41
N SER A 76 -1.25 -7.05 -4.10
CA SER A 76 -0.91 -8.46 -3.92
C SER A 76 -0.39 -8.71 -2.51
N LYS A 77 -0.80 -9.81 -1.88
CA LYS A 77 -0.20 -10.27 -0.61
C LYS A 77 1.32 -10.45 -0.71
N SER A 78 1.89 -10.66 -1.90
CA SER A 78 3.35 -10.69 -2.10
C SER A 78 4.06 -9.38 -1.77
N ALA A 79 3.33 -8.25 -1.69
CA ALA A 79 3.86 -6.96 -1.24
C ALA A 79 4.06 -6.90 0.28
N VAL A 80 3.47 -7.84 1.00
CA VAL A 80 3.61 -7.96 2.44
C VAL A 80 5.00 -8.54 2.72
N PRO A 81 5.84 -7.86 3.53
CA PRO A 81 7.10 -8.44 3.97
C PRO A 81 6.82 -9.74 4.74
N ASN A 82 7.48 -10.84 4.37
CA ASN A 82 7.54 -12.02 5.21
C ASN A 82 8.44 -11.70 6.40
N TYR A 83 7.86 -11.13 7.45
CA TYR A 83 8.55 -11.04 8.73
C TYR A 83 8.41 -12.40 9.41
N GLU A 84 9.39 -13.28 9.20
CA GLU A 84 9.69 -14.32 10.18
C GLU A 84 10.21 -13.55 11.40
N GLY A 85 9.34 -13.32 12.39
CA GLY A 85 9.75 -12.70 13.63
C GLY A 85 10.95 -13.45 14.18
N ALA A 86 12.04 -12.74 14.42
CA ALA A 86 13.09 -13.25 15.28
C ALA A 86 12.45 -13.66 16.61
N GLU A 87 12.61 -14.94 16.96
CA GLU A 87 12.22 -15.53 18.24
C GLU A 87 12.71 -14.70 19.44
#